data_AF-A0A2R8BXE0-F1
#
_entry.id   AF-A0A2R8BXE0-F1
#
_cell.length_a   1.000
_cell.length_b   1.000
_cell.length_c   1.000
_cell.angle_alpha   90.00
_cell.angle_beta   90.00
_cell.angle_gamma   90.00
#
_symmetry.space_group_name_H-M   'P 1'
#
loop_
_entity.id
_entity.type
_entity.pdbx_description
1 polymer ?
#
loop_
_entity_poly.entity_id
_entity_poly.type
_entity_poly.pdbx_seq_one_letter_code
_entity_poly.pdbx_strand_id
1 'polypeptide(L)'
;MNSNDSETMMASWMGRSGACGKRYFEAPDEFALNGANGKDPKTKRPRGIRVIHKPCKGRKGARFTVSKDHQGQRDREDNIKILKMLVNGASINSIQRVLTCPRTGKRAGMSRVYDRIFWLERTLLAFERAQLGKWRKELKRRGVFRHTRIAHDDIVLGINWETSADRRITALNCTASTDIQSGYVLRLDVDFDPRVDPVEVFKDAYLDANRHPKNLLSQYHNSTQSFVAPLLHYQRPTGRFDEAAFFGACQSSLRLFAVQTEDAFGGATLPPDVQQAVADARWFADAAEAVGEGWFGLSEHRRDSRNTFTGIMTRDAYTKAAHLALLKEMLPDGKMTLVSEQEALIARTVPHIFRDDILADRFEWLAIAFDKDATKPKVQHRVGVFRSNLEQFRKSYTGQEISNWEMLELFVEHSMKPATS
;
A
#
# COMPACT_ATOMS: atom_id res chain seq x y z
N MET A 1 -21.83 -20.36 6.35
CA MET A 1 -21.14 -19.16 5.85
C MET A 1 -20.90 -19.37 4.37
N ASN A 2 -21.71 -18.69 3.54
CA ASN A 2 -21.95 -19.02 2.14
C ASN A 2 -20.83 -18.51 1.22
N SER A 3 -20.63 -19.24 0.13
CA SER A 3 -19.68 -19.02 -0.97
C SER A 3 -19.88 -17.74 -1.79
N ASN A 4 -20.59 -16.74 -1.26
CA ASN A 4 -20.93 -15.50 -1.98
C ASN A 4 -19.96 -14.34 -1.69
N ASP A 5 -19.10 -14.42 -0.68
CA ASP A 5 -18.23 -13.28 -0.31
C ASP A 5 -17.02 -13.11 -1.23
N SER A 6 -16.65 -14.13 -2.02
CA SER A 6 -15.53 -14.06 -2.96
C SER A 6 -15.85 -13.38 -4.29
N GLU A 7 -17.14 -13.32 -4.69
CA GLU A 7 -17.55 -12.56 -5.88
C GLU A 7 -17.67 -11.06 -5.59
N THR A 8 -17.94 -10.68 -4.33
CA THR A 8 -18.12 -9.28 -3.90
C THR A 8 -16.82 -8.50 -3.88
N MET A 9 -15.67 -9.16 -3.61
CA MET A 9 -14.35 -8.51 -3.64
C MET A 9 -13.84 -8.19 -5.06
N MET A 10 -14.38 -8.83 -6.12
CA MET A 10 -13.85 -8.66 -7.48
C MET A 10 -14.16 -7.31 -8.11
N ALA A 11 -15.11 -6.54 -7.58
CA ALA A 11 -15.62 -5.40 -8.31
C ALA A 11 -15.38 -4.03 -7.63
N SER A 12 -14.55 -3.98 -6.58
CA SER A 12 -14.05 -2.67 -6.09
C SER A 12 -13.19 -1.92 -7.11
N TRP A 13 -12.67 -2.61 -8.14
CA TRP A 13 -11.82 -2.02 -9.18
C TRP A 13 -12.43 -1.93 -10.60
N MET A 14 -13.62 -2.50 -10.88
CA MET A 14 -13.94 -2.85 -12.28
C MET A 14 -15.34 -2.47 -12.82
N GLY A 15 -16.11 -1.63 -12.14
CA GLY A 15 -17.39 -1.18 -12.69
C GLY A 15 -17.65 0.30 -12.50
N ARG A 16 -17.20 1.13 -13.45
CA ARG A 16 -17.51 2.57 -13.50
C ARG A 16 -18.23 2.88 -14.81
N SER A 17 -19.31 3.64 -14.76
CA SER A 17 -19.89 4.25 -15.96
C SER A 17 -18.90 5.31 -16.47
N GLY A 18 -18.31 5.10 -17.65
CA GLY A 18 -17.45 6.10 -18.29
C GLY A 18 -18.19 7.35 -18.77
N ALA A 19 -19.53 7.36 -18.71
CA ALA A 19 -20.35 8.51 -19.09
C ALA A 19 -20.58 9.50 -17.94
N CYS A 20 -20.55 9.02 -16.69
CA CYS A 20 -20.97 9.81 -15.52
C CYS A 20 -20.19 9.48 -14.25
N GLY A 21 -19.18 8.62 -14.33
CA GLY A 21 -18.27 8.31 -13.22
C GLY A 21 -18.88 7.47 -12.09
N LYS A 22 -20.19 7.18 -12.09
CA LYS A 22 -20.85 6.39 -11.05
C LYS A 22 -20.29 4.96 -10.98
N ARG A 23 -19.96 4.46 -9.79
CA ARG A 23 -19.46 3.08 -9.60
C ARG A 23 -20.60 2.10 -9.29
N TYR A 24 -20.43 0.86 -9.73
CA TYR A 24 -21.41 -0.21 -9.55
C TYR A 24 -21.73 -0.49 -8.07
N PHE A 25 -20.75 -0.40 -7.16
CA PHE A 25 -20.98 -0.64 -5.73
C PHE A 25 -21.68 0.51 -5.01
N GLU A 26 -21.62 1.72 -5.56
CA GLU A 26 -22.21 2.90 -4.92
C GLU A 26 -23.73 2.95 -5.12
N ALA A 27 -24.23 2.40 -6.24
CA ALA A 27 -25.65 2.38 -6.57
C ALA A 27 -25.97 1.17 -7.49
N PRO A 28 -25.88 -0.07 -6.98
CA PRO A 28 -26.00 -1.29 -7.81
C PRO A 28 -27.36 -1.43 -8.50
N ASP A 29 -28.40 -0.86 -7.91
CA ASP A 29 -29.75 -0.74 -8.44
C ASP A 29 -29.84 0.14 -9.68
N GLU A 30 -28.93 1.11 -9.86
CA GLU A 30 -28.84 1.93 -11.06
C GLU A 30 -28.16 1.21 -12.23
N PHE A 31 -27.59 0.02 -12.02
CA PHE A 31 -26.95 -0.77 -13.07
C PHE A 31 -27.83 -1.95 -13.50
N ALA A 32 -27.79 -2.26 -14.79
CA ALA A 32 -28.48 -3.40 -15.37
C ALA A 32 -27.52 -4.25 -16.19
N LEU A 33 -27.76 -5.56 -16.18
CA LEU A 33 -27.13 -6.47 -17.13
C LEU A 33 -27.60 -6.12 -18.55
N ASN A 34 -26.65 -5.79 -19.42
CA ASN A 34 -26.88 -5.41 -20.82
C ASN A 34 -26.27 -6.44 -21.78
N GLY A 35 -26.57 -7.70 -21.49
CA GLY A 35 -26.19 -8.86 -22.29
C GLY A 35 -24.76 -9.36 -22.07
N ALA A 36 -24.37 -10.30 -22.92
CA ALA A 36 -23.06 -10.93 -22.92
C ALA A 36 -22.05 -10.13 -23.77
N ASN A 37 -20.79 -10.06 -23.35
CA ASN A 37 -19.69 -9.65 -24.23
C ASN A 37 -19.05 -10.88 -24.88
N GLY A 38 -19.16 -10.98 -26.20
CA GLY A 38 -18.64 -12.09 -27.00
C GLY A 38 -19.22 -13.46 -26.64
N LYS A 39 -18.99 -14.45 -27.50
CA LYS A 39 -19.24 -15.86 -27.21
C LYS A 39 -17.95 -16.63 -27.42
N ASP A 40 -17.66 -17.55 -26.52
CA ASP A 40 -16.59 -18.51 -26.74
C ASP A 40 -16.96 -19.43 -27.91
N PRO A 41 -16.10 -19.56 -28.94
CA PRO A 41 -16.43 -20.35 -30.14
C PRO A 41 -16.69 -21.83 -29.85
N LYS A 42 -16.08 -22.39 -28.80
CA LYS A 42 -16.19 -23.81 -28.45
C LYS A 42 -17.34 -24.08 -27.50
N THR A 43 -17.50 -23.27 -26.46
CA THR A 43 -18.49 -23.51 -25.40
C THR A 43 -19.79 -22.74 -25.61
N LYS A 44 -19.84 -21.81 -26.57
CA LYS A 44 -20.92 -20.83 -26.81
C LYS A 44 -21.30 -19.98 -25.59
N ARG A 45 -20.52 -20.07 -24.50
CA ARG A 45 -20.71 -19.31 -23.26
C ARG A 45 -20.22 -17.86 -23.43
N PRO A 46 -20.80 -16.91 -22.70
CA PRO A 46 -20.40 -15.51 -22.77
C PRO A 46 -18.99 -15.30 -22.18
N ARG A 47 -18.12 -14.56 -22.89
CA ARG A 47 -16.72 -14.28 -22.45
C ARG A 47 -16.63 -13.21 -21.36
N GLY A 48 -17.64 -12.36 -21.27
CA GLY A 48 -17.84 -11.39 -20.21
C GLY A 48 -19.30 -11.00 -20.11
N ILE A 49 -19.63 -10.22 -19.10
CA ILE A 49 -20.96 -9.68 -18.87
C ILE A 49 -20.89 -8.18 -19.12
N ARG A 50 -21.75 -7.68 -20.03
CA ARG A 50 -21.92 -6.24 -20.23
C ARG A 50 -22.85 -5.72 -19.17
N VAL A 51 -22.44 -4.65 -18.51
CA VAL A 51 -23.24 -3.93 -17.52
C VAL A 51 -23.44 -2.52 -18.06
N ILE A 52 -24.66 -2.00 -17.93
CA ILE A 52 -25.00 -0.63 -18.29
C ILE A 52 -25.49 0.12 -17.07
N HIS A 53 -25.08 1.37 -16.94
CA HIS A 53 -25.71 2.30 -16.01
C HIS A 53 -27.04 2.77 -16.61
N LYS A 54 -28.18 2.40 -16.00
CA LYS A 54 -29.53 2.70 -16.49
C LYS A 54 -29.74 4.21 -16.72
N PRO A 55 -29.32 5.11 -15.81
CA PRO A 55 -29.46 6.56 -16.01
C PRO A 55 -28.64 7.10 -17.18
N CYS A 56 -27.43 6.57 -17.41
CA CYS A 56 -26.56 7.02 -18.50
C CYS A 56 -26.81 6.26 -19.82
N LYS A 57 -27.91 5.50 -19.94
CA LYS A 57 -28.23 4.67 -21.12
C LYS A 57 -28.30 5.53 -22.39
N GLY A 58 -27.46 5.20 -23.37
CA GLY A 58 -27.35 5.91 -24.66
C GLY A 58 -26.12 6.81 -24.77
N ARG A 59 -25.45 7.14 -23.67
CA ARG A 59 -24.20 7.92 -23.67
C ARG A 59 -22.98 7.02 -23.94
N LYS A 60 -21.97 7.56 -24.63
CA LYS A 60 -20.68 6.87 -24.83
C LYS A 60 -20.03 6.60 -23.47
N GLY A 61 -19.58 5.38 -23.22
CA GLY A 61 -18.99 4.98 -21.93
C GLY A 61 -20.00 4.52 -20.87
N ALA A 62 -21.31 4.60 -21.09
CA ALA A 62 -22.31 4.14 -20.12
C ALA A 62 -22.36 2.62 -19.93
N ARG A 63 -21.69 1.88 -20.81
CA ARG A 63 -21.53 0.43 -20.74
C ARG A 63 -20.09 0.10 -20.40
N PHE A 64 -19.89 -0.81 -19.45
CA PHE A 64 -18.60 -1.46 -19.23
C PHE A 64 -18.77 -2.97 -19.29
N THR A 65 -17.67 -3.68 -19.52
CA THR A 65 -17.67 -5.14 -19.53
C THR A 65 -16.88 -5.64 -18.34
N VAL A 66 -17.51 -6.49 -17.54
CA VAL A 66 -16.80 -7.32 -16.57
C VAL A 66 -16.44 -8.61 -17.28
N SER A 67 -15.15 -8.79 -17.57
CA SER A 67 -14.64 -10.02 -18.14
C SER A 67 -14.74 -11.14 -17.10
N LYS A 68 -15.21 -12.32 -17.51
CA LYS A 68 -15.06 -13.50 -16.64
C LYS A 68 -13.59 -13.91 -16.62
N ASP A 69 -13.13 -14.45 -15.50
CA ASP A 69 -11.87 -15.19 -15.44
C ASP A 69 -11.86 -16.21 -16.60
N HIS A 70 -10.98 -16.01 -17.57
CA HIS A 70 -10.98 -16.82 -18.78
C HIS A 70 -10.18 -18.10 -18.53
N GLN A 71 -10.47 -19.21 -19.24
CA GLN A 71 -9.75 -20.47 -19.04
C GLN A 71 -8.22 -20.32 -19.17
N GLY A 72 -7.77 -19.45 -20.08
CA GLY A 72 -6.36 -19.05 -20.17
C GLY A 72 -5.80 -18.51 -18.85
N GLN A 73 -6.49 -17.60 -18.13
CA GLN A 73 -6.43 -17.26 -16.68
C GLN A 73 -5.79 -18.35 -15.80
N ARG A 74 -6.24 -19.58 -16.01
CA ARG A 74 -5.95 -20.73 -15.16
C ARG A 74 -4.88 -21.66 -15.74
N ASP A 75 -4.28 -21.29 -16.87
CA ASP A 75 -3.16 -22.03 -17.44
C ASP A 75 -1.98 -22.04 -16.46
N ARG A 76 -1.77 -23.20 -15.86
CA ARG A 76 -0.77 -23.41 -14.81
C ARG A 76 0.64 -23.14 -15.32
N GLU A 77 0.95 -23.53 -16.55
CA GLU A 77 2.32 -23.46 -17.06
C GLU A 77 2.74 -22.02 -17.32
N ASP A 78 1.87 -21.25 -17.99
CA ASP A 78 2.09 -19.81 -18.20
C ASP A 78 2.13 -19.05 -16.88
N ASN A 79 1.24 -19.34 -15.94
CA ASN A 79 1.20 -18.69 -14.64
C ASN A 79 2.47 -18.97 -13.82
N ILE A 80 3.00 -20.20 -13.84
CA ILE A 80 4.28 -20.54 -13.19
C ILE A 80 5.43 -19.78 -13.86
N LYS A 81 5.46 -19.68 -15.20
CA LYS A 81 6.49 -18.91 -15.92
C LYS A 81 6.44 -17.44 -15.55
N ILE A 82 5.26 -16.82 -15.57
CA ILE A 82 5.07 -15.42 -15.16
C ILE A 82 5.54 -15.22 -13.72
N LEU A 83 5.13 -16.08 -12.79
CA LEU A 83 5.53 -15.98 -11.38
C LEU A 83 7.05 -16.07 -11.21
N LYS A 84 7.71 -17.04 -11.87
CA LYS A 84 9.17 -17.15 -11.86
C LYS A 84 9.85 -15.90 -12.40
N MET A 85 9.31 -15.30 -13.46
CA MET A 85 9.86 -14.07 -14.03
C MET A 85 9.71 -12.89 -13.07
N LEU A 86 8.55 -12.74 -12.42
CA LEU A 86 8.32 -11.69 -11.43
C LEU A 86 9.27 -11.81 -10.25
N VAL A 87 9.41 -13.01 -9.67
CA VAL A 87 10.30 -13.27 -8.53
C VAL A 87 11.77 -12.99 -8.87
N ASN A 88 12.17 -13.23 -10.12
CA ASN A 88 13.54 -12.96 -10.59
C ASN A 88 13.73 -11.52 -11.12
N GLY A 89 12.79 -10.60 -10.88
CA GLY A 89 12.92 -9.19 -11.25
C GLY A 89 12.86 -8.91 -12.76
N ALA A 90 12.22 -9.78 -13.54
CA ALA A 90 12.09 -9.55 -14.98
C ALA A 90 11.18 -8.36 -15.28
N SER A 91 11.55 -7.56 -16.29
CA SER A 91 10.71 -6.45 -16.76
C SER A 91 9.35 -6.92 -17.29
N ILE A 92 8.32 -6.08 -17.18
CA ILE A 92 6.98 -6.35 -17.73
C ILE A 92 7.04 -6.65 -19.24
N ASN A 93 7.92 -5.97 -19.98
CA ASN A 93 8.15 -6.22 -21.40
C ASN A 93 8.73 -7.62 -21.65
N SER A 94 9.59 -8.12 -20.75
CA SER A 94 10.09 -9.50 -20.81
C SER A 94 8.95 -10.50 -20.60
N ILE A 95 8.08 -10.26 -19.62
CA ILE A 95 6.90 -11.11 -19.35
C ILE A 95 5.94 -11.11 -20.55
N GLN A 96 5.71 -9.96 -21.17
CA GLN A 96 4.89 -9.82 -22.37
C GLN A 96 5.41 -10.68 -23.53
N ARG A 97 6.74 -10.78 -23.70
CA ARG A 97 7.35 -11.63 -24.73
C ARG A 97 7.03 -13.11 -24.50
N VAL A 98 7.04 -13.58 -23.26
CA VAL A 98 6.71 -14.97 -22.91
C VAL A 98 5.24 -15.29 -23.16
N LEU A 99 4.35 -14.30 -23.02
CA LEU A 99 2.91 -14.43 -23.32
C LEU A 99 2.56 -14.28 -24.81
N THR A 100 3.54 -14.24 -25.70
CA THR A 100 3.32 -14.15 -27.15
C THR A 100 2.70 -15.45 -27.67
N CYS A 101 1.62 -15.35 -28.44
CA CYS A 101 0.97 -16.53 -29.00
C CYS A 101 1.89 -17.21 -30.04
N PRO A 102 2.33 -18.47 -29.81
CA PRO A 102 3.26 -19.15 -30.72
C PRO A 102 2.73 -19.29 -32.15
N ARG A 103 1.40 -19.41 -32.28
CA ARG A 103 0.72 -19.67 -33.56
C ARG A 103 0.47 -18.42 -34.41
N THR A 104 0.51 -17.23 -33.80
CA THR A 104 0.19 -15.97 -34.50
C THR A 104 1.30 -14.94 -34.39
N GLY A 105 2.33 -15.18 -33.57
CA GLY A 105 3.39 -14.22 -33.27
C GLY A 105 2.92 -12.94 -32.57
N LYS A 106 1.61 -12.81 -32.29
CA LYS A 106 1.05 -11.60 -31.68
C LYS A 106 1.37 -11.57 -30.19
N ARG A 107 2.00 -10.47 -29.77
CA ARG A 107 2.28 -10.17 -28.36
C ARG A 107 0.96 -10.02 -27.60
N ALA A 108 0.93 -10.48 -26.36
CA ALA A 108 -0.19 -10.19 -25.47
C ALA A 108 -0.29 -8.67 -25.24
N GLY A 109 -1.52 -8.12 -25.26
CA GLY A 109 -1.72 -6.72 -24.88
C GLY A 109 -1.32 -6.49 -23.42
N MET A 110 -0.86 -5.28 -23.09
CA MET A 110 -0.34 -4.96 -21.75
C MET A 110 -1.37 -5.19 -20.65
N SER A 111 -2.64 -4.84 -20.91
CA SER A 111 -3.77 -5.13 -20.00
C SER A 111 -3.83 -6.62 -19.61
N ARG A 112 -3.56 -7.53 -20.55
CA ARG A 112 -3.58 -8.97 -20.27
C ARG A 112 -2.42 -9.41 -19.39
N VAL A 113 -1.28 -8.72 -19.42
CA VAL A 113 -0.15 -8.98 -18.52
C VAL A 113 -0.53 -8.57 -17.10
N TYR A 114 -1.08 -7.37 -16.92
CA TYR A 114 -1.55 -6.89 -15.63
C TYR A 114 -2.69 -7.75 -15.05
N ASP A 115 -3.67 -8.15 -15.86
CA ASP A 115 -4.74 -9.07 -15.42
C ASP A 115 -4.19 -10.38 -14.86
N ARG A 116 -3.06 -10.87 -15.40
CA ARG A 116 -2.38 -12.07 -14.89
C ARG A 116 -1.67 -11.83 -13.57
N ILE A 117 -1.00 -10.69 -13.45
CA ILE A 117 -0.32 -10.29 -12.21
C ILE A 117 -1.35 -10.15 -11.08
N PHE A 118 -2.47 -9.45 -11.31
CA PHE A 118 -3.55 -9.31 -10.32
C PHE A 118 -4.19 -10.65 -9.96
N TRP A 119 -4.38 -11.55 -10.94
CA TRP A 119 -4.88 -12.88 -10.66
C TRP A 119 -3.91 -13.70 -9.79
N LEU A 120 -2.60 -13.61 -10.08
CA LEU A 120 -1.54 -14.27 -9.30
C LEU A 120 -1.49 -13.74 -7.88
N GLU A 121 -1.45 -12.41 -7.70
CA GLU A 121 -1.50 -11.74 -6.41
C GLU A 121 -2.68 -12.24 -5.57
N ARG A 122 -3.89 -12.20 -6.12
CA ARG A 122 -5.10 -12.70 -5.44
C ARG A 122 -4.97 -14.16 -5.02
N THR A 123 -4.40 -15.00 -5.88
CA THR A 123 -4.22 -16.44 -5.61
C THR A 123 -3.19 -16.66 -4.50
N LEU A 124 -2.09 -15.90 -4.51
CA LEU A 124 -1.04 -15.96 -3.50
C LEU A 124 -1.56 -15.47 -2.14
N LEU A 125 -2.30 -14.36 -2.09
CA LEU A 125 -2.93 -13.85 -0.86
C LEU A 125 -3.94 -14.85 -0.28
N ALA A 126 -4.74 -15.50 -1.12
CA ALA A 126 -5.68 -16.53 -0.67
C ALA A 126 -4.94 -17.75 -0.10
N PHE A 127 -3.85 -18.18 -0.76
CA PHE A 127 -3.00 -19.27 -0.28
C PHE A 127 -2.34 -18.91 1.06
N GLU A 128 -1.75 -17.73 1.16
CA GLU A 128 -1.11 -17.21 2.37
C GLU A 128 -2.08 -17.22 3.55
N ARG A 129 -3.28 -16.63 3.40
CA ARG A 129 -4.32 -16.63 4.44
C ARG A 129 -4.70 -18.04 4.88
N ALA A 130 -4.82 -18.98 3.94
CA ALA A 130 -5.13 -20.37 4.25
C ALA A 130 -3.99 -21.06 5.02
N GLN A 131 -2.73 -20.82 4.64
CA GLN A 131 -1.57 -21.37 5.33
C GLN A 131 -1.38 -20.77 6.72
N LEU A 132 -1.48 -19.45 6.87
CA LEU A 132 -1.44 -18.77 8.16
C LEU A 132 -2.54 -19.28 9.10
N GLY A 133 -3.76 -19.47 8.59
CA GLY A 133 -4.86 -20.05 9.37
C GLY A 133 -4.58 -21.48 9.85
N LYS A 134 -3.99 -22.33 9.01
CA LYS A 134 -3.57 -23.70 9.40
C LYS A 134 -2.47 -23.66 10.44
N TRP A 135 -1.44 -22.86 10.19
CA TRP A 135 -0.28 -22.69 11.06
C TRP A 135 -0.70 -22.22 12.46
N ARG A 136 -1.56 -21.20 12.56
CA ARG A 136 -2.10 -20.74 13.86
C ARG A 136 -2.86 -21.83 14.60
N LYS A 137 -3.73 -22.59 13.91
CA LYS A 137 -4.49 -23.68 14.54
C LYS A 137 -3.60 -24.78 15.06
N GLU A 138 -2.57 -25.13 14.29
CA GLU A 138 -1.58 -26.13 14.69
C GLU A 138 -0.77 -25.66 15.90
N LEU A 139 -0.31 -24.41 15.90
CA LEU A 139 0.41 -23.83 17.03
C LEU A 139 -0.45 -23.78 18.31
N LYS A 140 -1.69 -23.30 18.20
CA LYS A 140 -2.62 -23.30 19.33
C LYS A 140 -2.85 -24.70 19.90
N ARG A 141 -2.92 -25.72 19.03
CA ARG A 141 -3.07 -27.11 19.47
C ARG A 141 -1.84 -27.63 20.22
N ARG A 142 -0.64 -27.21 19.80
CA ARG A 142 0.61 -27.62 20.44
C ARG A 142 0.82 -26.95 21.81
N GLY A 143 0.22 -25.79 22.05
CA GLY A 143 0.27 -25.10 23.35
C GLY A 143 1.69 -24.67 23.78
N VAL A 144 2.65 -24.64 22.85
CA VAL A 144 4.04 -24.33 23.14
C VAL A 144 4.23 -22.82 23.19
N PHE A 145 4.80 -22.33 24.29
CA PHE A 145 5.25 -20.94 24.40
C PHE A 145 6.31 -20.66 23.33
N ARG A 146 6.04 -19.70 22.44
CA ARG A 146 6.92 -19.35 21.33
C ARG A 146 7.59 -18.01 21.59
N HIS A 147 8.88 -17.95 21.26
CA HIS A 147 9.61 -16.70 21.10
C HIS A 147 9.77 -16.41 19.61
N THR A 148 9.09 -15.38 19.10
CA THR A 148 9.20 -14.95 17.71
C THR A 148 10.18 -13.79 17.62
N ARG A 149 11.21 -13.92 16.78
CA ARG A 149 12.25 -12.90 16.58
C ARG A 149 12.08 -12.29 15.20
N ILE A 150 11.90 -10.98 15.14
CA ILE A 150 11.48 -10.27 13.93
C ILE A 150 12.51 -9.21 13.60
N ALA A 151 13.01 -9.21 12.37
CA ALA A 151 13.76 -8.10 11.82
C ALA A 151 12.80 -7.15 11.12
N HIS A 152 12.94 -5.87 11.44
CA HIS A 152 12.11 -4.78 10.93
C HIS A 152 12.99 -3.74 10.27
N ASP A 153 12.60 -3.33 9.06
CA ASP A 153 13.32 -2.36 8.25
C ASP A 153 12.38 -1.55 7.36
N ASP A 154 12.84 -0.39 6.90
CA ASP A 154 12.13 0.43 5.93
C ASP A 154 12.84 0.41 4.58
N ILE A 155 12.04 0.36 3.52
CA ILE A 155 12.50 0.39 2.14
C ILE A 155 11.82 1.57 1.45
N VAL A 156 12.58 2.36 0.71
CA VAL A 156 12.02 3.42 -0.13
C VAL A 156 11.91 2.94 -1.57
N LEU A 157 10.69 2.93 -2.11
CA LEU A 157 10.42 2.62 -3.52
C LEU A 157 10.22 3.92 -4.30
N GLY A 158 11.08 4.17 -5.29
CA GLY A 158 10.89 5.26 -6.23
C GLY A 158 10.00 4.81 -7.39
N ILE A 159 8.84 5.43 -7.55
CA ILE A 159 7.87 5.01 -8.57
C ILE A 159 7.48 6.19 -9.47
N ASN A 160 7.45 5.92 -10.77
CA ASN A 160 6.98 6.84 -11.80
C ASN A 160 5.60 6.37 -12.27
N TRP A 161 4.58 7.19 -12.06
CA TRP A 161 3.20 6.73 -11.99
C TRP A 161 2.28 7.21 -13.12
N GLU A 162 2.60 8.28 -13.83
CA GLU A 162 1.57 8.99 -14.61
C GLU A 162 1.65 8.73 -16.10
N THR A 163 2.80 8.94 -16.74
CA THR A 163 2.97 8.71 -18.18
C THR A 163 4.45 8.57 -18.51
N SER A 164 4.79 8.08 -19.71
CA SER A 164 6.19 8.13 -20.20
C SER A 164 6.70 9.54 -20.46
N ALA A 165 5.81 10.54 -20.50
CA ALA A 165 6.14 11.95 -20.66
C ALA A 165 6.53 12.60 -19.32
N ASP A 166 6.03 12.06 -18.19
CA ASP A 166 6.46 12.46 -16.86
C ASP A 166 7.55 11.50 -16.35
N ARG A 167 8.61 12.07 -15.78
CA ARG A 167 9.75 11.30 -15.22
C ARG A 167 9.95 11.58 -13.74
N ARG A 168 9.07 12.36 -13.11
CA ARG A 168 9.14 12.62 -11.68
C ARG A 168 8.89 11.31 -10.93
N ILE A 169 9.71 11.09 -9.92
CA ILE A 169 9.68 9.88 -9.09
C ILE A 169 9.04 10.26 -7.77
N THR A 170 7.93 9.60 -7.43
CA THR A 170 7.34 9.66 -6.09
C THR A 170 8.02 8.59 -5.25
N ALA A 171 8.61 8.99 -4.13
CA ALA A 171 9.14 8.07 -3.14
C ALA A 171 7.97 7.56 -2.28
N LEU A 172 7.80 6.25 -2.22
CA LEU A 172 6.90 5.57 -1.30
C LEU A 172 7.72 4.83 -0.25
N ASN A 173 7.41 5.07 1.02
CA ASN A 173 8.01 4.35 2.13
C ASN A 173 7.28 3.02 2.34
N CYS A 174 8.05 1.97 2.48
CA CYS A 174 7.57 0.62 2.70
C CYS A 174 8.13 0.13 4.03
N THR A 175 7.26 -0.23 4.94
CA THR A 175 7.65 -0.84 6.22
C THR A 175 7.57 -2.36 6.08
N ALA A 176 8.67 -3.06 6.37
CA ALA A 176 8.80 -4.49 6.20
C ALA A 176 9.19 -5.19 7.50
N SER A 177 8.58 -6.34 7.75
CA SER A 177 8.93 -7.22 8.88
C SER A 177 9.15 -8.64 8.40
N THR A 178 10.21 -9.28 8.90
CA THR A 178 10.61 -10.64 8.52
C THR A 178 10.93 -11.47 9.75
N ASP A 179 10.65 -12.77 9.71
CA ASP A 179 11.08 -13.69 10.75
C ASP A 179 12.58 -13.96 10.61
N ILE A 180 13.37 -13.68 11.66
CA ILE A 180 14.84 -13.73 11.61
C ILE A 180 15.34 -15.15 11.32
N GLN A 181 14.67 -16.16 11.85
CA GLN A 181 15.13 -17.54 11.76
C GLN A 181 14.89 -18.14 10.38
N SER A 182 13.71 -17.92 9.80
CA SER A 182 13.33 -18.48 8.51
C SER A 182 13.61 -17.56 7.32
N GLY A 183 13.84 -16.27 7.57
CA GLY A 183 13.89 -15.24 6.53
C GLY A 183 12.53 -14.98 5.85
N TYR A 184 11.45 -15.54 6.39
CA TYR A 184 10.12 -15.36 5.83
C TYR A 184 9.64 -13.92 6.02
N VAL A 185 9.25 -13.26 4.93
CA VAL A 185 8.65 -11.92 4.97
C VAL A 185 7.24 -12.05 5.54
N LEU A 186 7.05 -11.53 6.74
CA LEU A 186 5.77 -11.56 7.45
C LEU A 186 4.81 -10.55 6.85
N ARG A 187 5.27 -9.32 6.64
CA ARG A 187 4.48 -8.23 6.05
C ARG A 187 5.39 -7.23 5.34
N LEU A 188 4.84 -6.60 4.31
CA LEU A 188 5.37 -5.38 3.71
C LEU A 188 4.16 -4.48 3.43
N ASP A 189 4.15 -3.30 4.05
CA ASP A 189 3.06 -2.34 3.92
C ASP A 189 3.63 -1.03 3.39
N VAL A 190 3.00 -0.51 2.33
CA VAL A 190 3.39 0.73 1.64
C VAL A 190 2.58 1.89 2.20
N ASP A 191 3.17 3.07 2.30
CA ASP A 191 2.56 4.33 2.72
C ASP A 191 1.58 4.93 1.69
N PHE A 192 0.76 4.10 1.07
CA PHE A 192 -0.19 4.50 0.04
C PHE A 192 -1.49 3.71 0.14
N ASP A 193 -2.64 4.40 0.21
CA ASP A 193 -3.97 3.79 0.16
C ASP A 193 -4.63 4.05 -1.21
N PRO A 194 -4.68 3.05 -2.11
CA PRO A 194 -5.28 3.20 -3.44
C PRO A 194 -6.82 3.28 -3.42
N ARG A 195 -7.46 3.00 -2.26
CA ARG A 195 -8.92 2.90 -2.16
C ARG A 195 -9.58 4.24 -1.88
N VAL A 196 -8.79 5.22 -1.47
CA VAL A 196 -9.27 6.54 -1.06
C VAL A 196 -9.37 7.44 -2.28
N ASP A 197 -10.55 8.07 -2.46
CA ASP A 197 -10.69 9.19 -3.38
C ASP A 197 -10.39 10.49 -2.61
N PRO A 198 -9.29 11.19 -2.92
CA PRO A 198 -8.90 12.38 -2.17
C PRO A 198 -9.97 13.48 -2.26
N VAL A 199 -10.65 13.61 -3.41
CA VAL A 199 -11.67 14.65 -3.63
C VAL A 199 -12.90 14.41 -2.77
N GLU A 200 -13.39 13.17 -2.72
CA GLU A 200 -14.56 12.83 -1.91
C GLU A 200 -14.24 12.96 -0.41
N VAL A 201 -13.05 12.50 0.02
CA VAL A 201 -12.60 12.71 1.40
C VAL A 201 -12.51 14.20 1.74
N PHE A 202 -12.02 15.04 0.83
CA PHE A 202 -11.96 16.49 1.06
C PHE A 202 -13.35 17.08 1.26
N LYS A 203 -14.30 16.76 0.37
CA LYS A 203 -15.70 17.22 0.48
C LYS A 203 -16.31 16.78 1.81
N ASP A 204 -16.17 15.50 2.15
CA ASP A 204 -16.76 14.93 3.36
C ASP A 204 -16.12 15.49 4.64
N ALA A 205 -14.80 15.68 4.64
CA ALA A 205 -14.05 16.13 5.81
C ALA A 205 -14.18 17.63 6.04
N TYR A 206 -14.15 18.45 4.99
CA TYR A 206 -13.91 19.88 5.10
C TYR A 206 -15.04 20.75 4.59
N LEU A 207 -16.07 20.19 3.94
CA LEU A 207 -17.22 20.96 3.46
C LEU A 207 -18.54 20.44 4.06
N ASP A 208 -19.46 21.35 4.37
CA ASP A 208 -20.84 21.00 4.70
C ASP A 208 -21.71 20.86 3.44
N ALA A 209 -23.01 20.53 3.62
CA ALA A 209 -23.94 20.38 2.51
C ALA A 209 -24.16 21.67 1.69
N ASN A 210 -23.85 22.83 2.27
CA ASN A 210 -23.94 24.14 1.64
C ASN A 210 -22.58 24.63 1.11
N ARG A 211 -21.58 23.76 1.07
CA ARG A 211 -20.19 24.07 0.67
C ARG A 211 -19.46 25.05 1.59
N HIS A 212 -19.89 25.20 2.84
CA HIS A 212 -19.14 25.98 3.83
C HIS A 212 -18.04 25.14 4.47
N PRO A 213 -16.89 25.75 4.81
CA PRO A 213 -15.82 25.04 5.50
C PRO A 213 -16.23 24.54 6.89
N LYS A 214 -15.89 23.29 7.21
CA LYS A 214 -16.08 22.66 8.52
C LYS A 214 -14.81 21.95 8.98
N ASN A 215 -14.76 21.57 10.25
CA ASN A 215 -13.62 20.85 10.84
C ASN A 215 -12.27 21.57 10.67
N LEU A 216 -12.28 22.90 10.76
CA LEU A 216 -11.06 23.71 10.62
C LEU A 216 -10.51 24.21 11.95
N LEU A 217 -11.37 24.43 12.94
CA LEU A 217 -11.04 25.08 14.20
C LEU A 217 -11.45 24.21 15.39
N SER A 218 -10.73 24.33 16.50
CA SER A 218 -11.17 23.85 17.81
C SER A 218 -10.96 24.93 18.86
N GLN A 219 -11.71 24.81 19.95
CA GLN A 219 -11.51 25.62 21.15
C GLN A 219 -10.44 24.96 22.02
N TYR A 220 -9.40 25.73 22.34
CA TYR A 220 -8.32 25.32 23.21
C TYR A 220 -8.36 26.15 24.49
N HIS A 221 -7.83 25.57 25.56
CA HIS A 221 -7.73 26.21 26.86
C HIS A 221 -6.28 26.13 27.32
N ASN A 222 -5.74 27.25 27.78
CA ASN A 222 -4.54 27.27 28.60
C ASN A 222 -4.93 27.63 30.05
N SER A 223 -3.95 27.76 30.94
CA SER A 223 -4.18 28.08 32.35
C SER A 223 -4.87 29.43 32.62
N THR A 224 -4.97 30.31 31.63
CA THR A 224 -5.42 31.71 31.79
C THR A 224 -6.55 32.12 30.87
N GLN A 225 -6.73 31.46 29.72
CA GLN A 225 -7.73 31.83 28.72
C GLN A 225 -8.15 30.68 27.82
N SER A 226 -9.33 30.85 27.24
CA SER A 226 -9.82 30.05 26.12
C SER A 226 -9.53 30.77 24.82
N PHE A 227 -9.06 30.06 23.79
CA PHE A 227 -8.80 30.63 22.47
C PHE A 227 -9.21 29.64 21.38
N VAL A 228 -9.55 30.16 20.20
CA VAL A 228 -9.89 29.34 19.02
C VAL A 228 -8.68 29.32 18.09
N ALA A 229 -8.27 28.13 17.67
CA ALA A 229 -7.15 27.96 16.75
C ALA A 229 -7.45 26.84 15.73
N PRO A 230 -6.69 26.76 14.62
CA PRO A 230 -6.81 25.66 13.68
C PRO A 230 -6.62 24.29 14.34
N LEU A 231 -7.34 23.29 13.84
CA LEU A 231 -7.16 21.91 14.29
C LEU A 231 -5.70 21.50 14.18
N LEU A 232 -5.17 20.90 15.25
CA LEU A 232 -3.87 20.26 15.21
C LEU A 232 -3.96 19.03 14.31
N HIS A 233 -2.82 18.65 13.72
CA HIS A 233 -2.78 17.59 12.71
C HIS A 233 -3.44 16.27 13.16
N TYR A 234 -3.35 15.89 14.45
CA TYR A 234 -3.92 14.66 14.98
C TYR A 234 -5.43 14.74 15.26
N GLN A 235 -6.01 15.94 15.21
CA GLN A 235 -7.45 16.20 15.38
C GLN A 235 -8.16 16.30 14.02
N ARG A 236 -7.40 16.53 12.95
CA ARG A 236 -7.94 16.66 11.59
C ARG A 236 -8.45 15.30 11.10
N PRO A 237 -9.60 15.25 10.39
CA PRO A 237 -10.10 14.02 9.79
C PRO A 237 -9.11 13.37 8.80
N THR A 238 -8.21 14.18 8.22
CA THR A 238 -7.17 13.75 7.28
C THR A 238 -5.81 13.52 7.92
N GLY A 239 -5.68 13.61 9.25
CA GLY A 239 -4.40 13.54 9.96
C GLY A 239 -3.62 12.22 9.84
N ARG A 240 -4.25 11.18 9.25
CA ARG A 240 -3.63 9.90 8.87
C ARG A 240 -2.91 9.94 7.52
N PHE A 241 -3.26 10.90 6.67
CA PHE A 241 -2.68 11.09 5.34
C PHE A 241 -1.50 12.04 5.42
N ASP A 242 -0.57 11.93 4.46
CA ASP A 242 0.33 13.04 4.18
C ASP A 242 -0.54 14.20 3.69
N GLU A 243 -0.81 15.16 4.58
CA GLU A 243 -1.81 16.20 4.32
C GLU A 243 -1.39 17.10 3.15
N ALA A 244 -0.09 17.34 2.98
CA ALA A 244 0.41 18.13 1.86
C ALA A 244 0.17 17.40 0.54
N ALA A 245 0.53 16.12 0.47
CA ALA A 245 0.23 15.28 -0.68
C ALA A 245 -1.29 15.12 -0.93
N PHE A 246 -2.10 15.12 0.14
CA PHE A 246 -3.56 15.00 0.07
C PHE A 246 -4.20 16.22 -0.58
N PHE A 247 -3.89 17.42 -0.11
CA PHE A 247 -4.42 18.64 -0.73
C PHE A 247 -3.89 18.79 -2.15
N GLY A 248 -2.60 18.48 -2.39
CA GLY A 248 -2.02 18.48 -3.74
C GLY A 248 -2.71 17.52 -4.71
N ALA A 249 -3.04 16.30 -4.26
CA ALA A 249 -3.78 15.32 -5.06
C ALA A 249 -5.23 15.76 -5.35
N CYS A 250 -5.91 16.37 -4.37
CA CYS A 250 -7.25 16.94 -4.56
C CYS A 250 -7.24 18.00 -5.67
N GLN A 251 -6.36 19.00 -5.53
CA GLN A 251 -6.24 20.11 -6.47
C GLN A 251 -5.89 19.61 -7.88
N SER A 252 -4.90 18.71 -7.98
CA SER A 252 -4.42 18.18 -9.27
C SER A 252 -5.50 17.37 -9.98
N SER A 253 -6.21 16.49 -9.26
CA SER A 253 -7.29 15.67 -9.81
C SER A 253 -8.43 16.52 -10.40
N LEU A 254 -8.86 17.55 -9.66
CA LEU A 254 -9.93 18.46 -10.08
C LEU A 254 -9.53 19.36 -11.25
N ARG A 255 -8.31 19.92 -11.22
CA ARG A 255 -7.78 20.74 -12.31
C ARG A 255 -7.57 19.93 -13.58
N LEU A 256 -7.03 18.72 -13.47
CA LEU A 256 -6.87 17.83 -14.62
C LEU A 256 -8.22 17.44 -15.22
N PHE A 257 -9.22 17.12 -14.39
CA PHE A 257 -10.57 16.84 -14.88
C PHE A 257 -11.13 18.02 -15.70
N ALA A 258 -10.98 19.26 -15.21
CA ALA A 258 -11.42 20.45 -15.93
C ALA A 258 -10.72 20.59 -17.29
N VAL A 259 -9.38 20.52 -17.32
CA VAL A 259 -8.58 20.64 -18.54
C VAL A 259 -8.90 19.53 -19.54
N GLN A 260 -8.89 18.27 -19.11
CA GLN A 260 -9.19 17.13 -19.99
C GLN A 260 -10.61 17.18 -20.54
N THR A 261 -11.56 17.70 -19.76
CA THR A 261 -12.94 17.89 -20.21
C THR A 261 -12.98 18.97 -21.28
N GLU A 262 -12.36 20.13 -21.07
CA GLU A 262 -12.32 21.19 -22.09
C GLU A 262 -11.62 20.74 -23.38
N ASP A 263 -10.47 20.08 -23.25
CA ASP A 263 -9.69 19.53 -24.37
C ASP A 263 -10.49 18.49 -25.18
N ALA A 264 -11.25 17.62 -24.50
CA ALA A 264 -12.07 16.60 -25.16
C ALA A 264 -13.17 17.19 -26.05
N PHE A 265 -13.57 18.44 -25.80
CA PHE A 265 -14.54 19.16 -26.61
C PHE A 265 -13.89 20.07 -27.67
N GLY A 266 -12.55 20.15 -27.71
CA GLY A 266 -11.80 20.78 -28.80
C GLY A 266 -12.17 22.25 -29.05
N GLY A 267 -12.50 22.99 -27.99
CA GLY A 267 -12.92 24.40 -28.09
C GLY A 267 -14.39 24.61 -28.49
N ALA A 268 -15.18 23.54 -28.65
CA ALA A 268 -16.64 23.66 -28.80
C ALA A 268 -17.29 24.12 -27.49
N THR A 269 -18.44 24.81 -27.60
CA THR A 269 -19.23 25.20 -26.43
C THR A 269 -19.63 23.97 -25.62
N LEU A 270 -19.26 23.96 -24.34
CA LEU A 270 -19.60 22.87 -23.44
C LEU A 270 -21.12 22.83 -23.21
N PRO A 271 -21.75 21.64 -23.19
CA PRO A 271 -23.12 21.49 -22.70
C PRO A 271 -23.27 22.09 -21.28
N PRO A 272 -24.45 22.65 -20.91
CA PRO A 272 -24.61 23.33 -19.62
C PRO A 272 -24.26 22.47 -18.40
N ASP A 273 -24.57 21.16 -18.44
CA ASP A 273 -24.22 20.22 -17.37
C ASP A 273 -22.71 19.98 -17.26
N VAL A 274 -22.01 19.92 -18.40
CA VAL A 274 -20.55 19.78 -18.46
C VAL A 274 -19.86 21.07 -18.02
N GLN A 275 -20.38 22.22 -18.44
CA GLN A 275 -19.88 23.53 -18.02
C GLN A 275 -19.99 23.71 -16.50
N GLN A 276 -21.12 23.32 -15.92
CA GLN A 276 -21.31 23.33 -14.47
C GLN A 276 -20.34 22.39 -13.75
N ALA A 277 -20.13 21.17 -14.28
CA ALA A 277 -19.18 20.22 -13.70
C ALA A 277 -17.73 20.74 -13.73
N VAL A 278 -17.32 21.41 -14.81
CA VAL A 278 -16.00 22.04 -14.93
C VAL A 278 -15.87 23.21 -13.95
N ALA A 279 -16.90 24.05 -13.84
CA ALA A 279 -16.93 25.17 -12.90
C ALA A 279 -16.87 24.68 -11.44
N ASP A 280 -17.64 23.64 -11.10
CA ASP A 280 -17.62 23.01 -9.78
C ASP A 280 -16.23 22.41 -9.49
N ALA A 281 -15.61 21.73 -10.45
CA ALA A 281 -14.28 21.16 -10.26
C ALA A 281 -13.23 22.24 -9.96
N ARG A 282 -13.24 23.36 -10.69
CA ARG A 282 -12.38 24.51 -10.42
C ARG A 282 -12.62 25.08 -9.03
N TRP A 283 -13.89 25.30 -8.68
CA TRP A 283 -14.26 25.80 -7.36
C TRP A 283 -13.76 24.90 -6.22
N PHE A 284 -13.95 23.57 -6.35
CA PHE A 284 -13.45 22.63 -5.34
C PHE A 284 -11.92 22.60 -5.26
N ALA A 285 -11.22 22.80 -6.38
CA ALA A 285 -9.76 22.89 -6.38
C ALA A 285 -9.29 24.11 -5.60
N ASP A 286 -9.91 25.27 -5.85
CA ASP A 286 -9.59 26.52 -5.15
C ASP A 286 -9.97 26.45 -3.66
N ALA A 287 -11.08 25.77 -3.31
CA ALA A 287 -11.45 25.51 -1.93
C ALA A 287 -10.42 24.61 -1.22
N ALA A 288 -9.92 23.56 -1.89
CA ALA A 288 -8.87 22.69 -1.35
C ALA A 288 -7.55 23.43 -1.15
N GLU A 289 -7.19 24.33 -2.07
CA GLU A 289 -6.04 25.24 -1.95
C GLU A 289 -6.22 26.19 -0.76
N ALA A 290 -7.37 26.84 -0.63
CA ALA A 290 -7.68 27.72 0.48
C ALA A 290 -7.56 26.99 1.83
N VAL A 291 -8.13 25.79 1.97
CA VAL A 291 -8.05 25.03 3.23
C VAL A 291 -6.62 24.56 3.51
N GLY A 292 -5.95 23.95 2.53
CA GLY A 292 -4.61 23.40 2.71
C GLY A 292 -3.55 24.49 2.96
N GLU A 293 -3.43 25.45 2.05
CA GLU A 293 -2.42 26.50 2.11
C GLU A 293 -2.85 27.65 3.02
N GLY A 294 -4.08 28.13 2.87
CA GLY A 294 -4.58 29.31 3.58
C GLY A 294 -4.87 29.05 5.06
N TRP A 295 -5.51 27.92 5.41
CA TRP A 295 -5.85 27.62 6.80
C TRP A 295 -4.77 26.82 7.53
N PHE A 296 -4.24 25.76 6.89
CA PHE A 296 -3.31 24.85 7.55
C PHE A 296 -1.84 25.15 7.28
N GLY A 297 -1.52 26.10 6.38
CA GLY A 297 -0.15 26.47 6.06
C GLY A 297 0.63 25.35 5.37
N LEU A 298 -0.07 24.42 4.72
CA LEU A 298 0.53 23.30 4.00
C LEU A 298 0.95 23.78 2.60
N SER A 299 1.91 24.70 2.56
CA SER A 299 2.49 25.15 1.30
C SER A 299 3.36 24.03 0.72
N GLU A 300 2.83 23.27 -0.25
CA GLU A 300 3.69 22.44 -1.07
C GLU A 300 4.45 23.35 -2.04
N HIS A 301 5.75 23.13 -2.18
CA HIS A 301 6.52 23.67 -3.30
C HIS A 301 5.89 23.18 -4.59
N ARG A 302 4.98 23.98 -5.20
CA ARG A 302 4.34 23.81 -6.52
C ARG A 302 4.82 22.55 -7.23
N ARG A 303 4.37 21.38 -6.78
CA ARG A 303 4.53 20.14 -7.55
C ARG A 303 3.44 20.28 -8.59
N ASP A 304 3.85 20.89 -9.70
CA ASP A 304 3.09 21.10 -10.93
C ASP A 304 2.00 20.03 -11.06
N SER A 305 0.75 20.50 -11.19
CA SER A 305 -0.55 19.86 -10.95
C SER A 305 -0.83 18.52 -11.63
N ARG A 306 0.08 17.55 -11.51
CA ARG A 306 0.07 16.35 -12.33
C ARG A 306 -0.32 15.11 -11.54
N ASN A 307 -0.08 15.10 -10.22
CA ASN A 307 -0.46 14.09 -9.21
C ASN A 307 -1.95 13.67 -9.31
N THR A 308 -2.29 12.87 -10.31
CA THR A 308 -3.65 12.41 -10.58
C THR A 308 -3.71 10.92 -10.37
N PHE A 309 -3.54 10.57 -9.10
CA PHE A 309 -3.71 9.22 -8.62
C PHE A 309 -5.12 9.02 -8.09
N THR A 310 -5.66 7.83 -8.33
CA THR A 310 -6.68 7.25 -7.47
C THR A 310 -5.97 6.67 -6.25
N GLY A 311 -6.02 7.39 -5.13
CA GLY A 311 -5.40 7.00 -3.88
C GLY A 311 -4.73 8.17 -3.18
N ILE A 312 -4.16 7.91 -2.01
CA ILE A 312 -3.44 8.91 -1.23
C ILE A 312 -2.29 8.32 -0.43
N MET A 313 -1.20 9.07 -0.31
CA MET A 313 -0.10 8.76 0.60
C MET A 313 -0.57 8.86 2.06
N THR A 314 -0.25 7.85 2.86
CA THR A 314 -0.46 7.84 4.30
C THR A 314 0.79 8.35 5.01
N ARG A 315 0.66 8.88 6.22
CA ARG A 315 1.84 9.27 7.00
C ARG A 315 2.65 8.05 7.37
N ASP A 316 3.97 8.16 7.29
CA ASP A 316 4.91 7.10 7.72
C ASP A 316 4.59 6.57 9.12
N ALA A 317 4.35 7.48 10.07
CA ALA A 317 4.00 7.11 11.45
C ALA A 317 2.71 6.28 11.52
N TYR A 318 1.72 6.60 10.68
CA TYR A 318 0.47 5.85 10.59
C TYR A 318 0.69 4.49 9.94
N THR A 319 1.39 4.44 8.79
CA THR A 319 1.74 3.21 8.08
C THR A 319 2.47 2.24 9.00
N LYS A 320 3.46 2.74 9.75
CA LYS A 320 4.27 1.97 10.69
C LYS A 320 3.46 1.46 11.89
N ALA A 321 2.61 2.31 12.47
CA ALA A 321 1.72 1.90 13.54
C ALA A 321 0.74 0.82 13.10
N ALA A 322 0.13 0.98 11.92
CA ALA A 322 -0.78 0.00 11.33
C ALA A 322 -0.04 -1.31 11.02
N HIS A 323 1.16 -1.23 10.45
CA HIS A 323 2.00 -2.39 10.17
C HIS A 323 2.30 -3.21 11.43
N LEU A 324 2.76 -2.56 12.50
CA LEU A 324 3.08 -3.22 13.77
C LEU A 324 1.84 -3.77 14.48
N ALA A 325 0.71 -3.06 14.43
CA ALA A 325 -0.56 -3.54 14.98
C ALA A 325 -1.03 -4.82 14.26
N LEU A 326 -1.02 -4.80 12.93
CA LEU A 326 -1.39 -5.96 12.12
C LEU A 326 -0.40 -7.10 12.27
N LEU A 327 0.88 -6.81 12.45
CA LEU A 327 1.91 -7.81 12.76
C LEU A 327 1.60 -8.51 14.09
N LYS A 328 1.28 -7.75 15.14
CA LYS A 328 0.85 -8.29 16.45
C LYS A 328 -0.36 -9.21 16.31
N GLU A 329 -1.41 -8.77 15.62
CA GLU A 329 -2.61 -9.59 15.37
C GLU A 329 -2.30 -10.82 14.51
N MET A 330 -1.26 -10.74 13.67
CA MET A 330 -0.93 -11.81 12.76
C MET A 330 -0.24 -12.98 13.47
N LEU A 331 0.55 -12.67 14.49
CA LEU A 331 1.42 -13.62 15.15
C LEU A 331 0.67 -14.41 16.23
N PRO A 332 1.12 -15.66 16.50
CA PRO A 332 0.60 -16.43 17.61
C PRO A 332 0.97 -15.77 18.95
N ASP A 333 0.18 -16.03 19.99
CA ASP A 333 0.49 -15.60 21.35
C ASP A 333 1.85 -16.17 21.81
N GLY A 334 2.67 -15.34 22.43
CA GLY A 334 4.02 -15.69 22.86
C GLY A 334 4.86 -14.46 23.17
N LYS A 335 6.18 -14.68 23.34
CA LYS A 335 7.16 -13.58 23.44
C LYS A 335 7.55 -13.11 22.04
N MET A 336 7.70 -11.81 21.86
CA MET A 336 8.16 -11.22 20.61
C MET A 336 9.40 -10.37 20.86
N THR A 337 10.45 -10.60 20.08
CA THR A 337 11.59 -9.67 19.99
C THR A 337 11.55 -8.99 18.65
N LEU A 338 11.37 -7.67 18.66
CA LEU A 338 11.53 -6.81 17.50
C LEU A 338 12.98 -6.35 17.43
N VAL A 339 13.62 -6.53 16.29
CA VAL A 339 14.97 -6.06 16.00
C VAL A 339 14.85 -5.04 14.88
N SER A 340 15.23 -3.78 15.14
CA SER A 340 15.13 -2.71 14.14
C SER A 340 16.25 -1.71 14.29
N GLU A 341 16.45 -0.86 13.28
CA GLU A 341 17.28 0.34 13.47
C GLU A 341 16.70 1.25 14.57
N GLN A 342 17.59 2.01 15.22
CA GLN A 342 17.20 3.07 16.13
C GLN A 342 16.59 4.23 15.35
N GLU A 343 15.27 4.18 15.21
CA GLU A 343 14.49 5.17 14.49
C GLU A 343 13.49 5.86 15.42
N ALA A 344 13.35 7.18 15.29
CA ALA A 344 12.48 7.99 16.13
C ALA A 344 11.00 7.56 16.06
N LEU A 345 10.52 7.10 14.91
CA LEU A 345 9.13 6.66 14.77
C LEU A 345 8.88 5.33 15.48
N ILE A 346 9.79 4.36 15.40
CA ILE A 346 9.68 3.08 16.14
C ILE A 346 9.63 3.35 17.64
N ALA A 347 10.54 4.21 18.14
CA ALA A 347 10.60 4.56 19.56
C ALA A 347 9.27 5.15 20.09
N ARG A 348 8.56 5.90 19.26
CA ARG A 348 7.25 6.47 19.60
C ARG A 348 6.11 5.46 19.45
N THR A 349 6.18 4.60 18.43
CA THR A 349 5.05 3.74 18.03
C THR A 349 4.99 2.45 18.84
N VAL A 350 6.13 1.80 19.09
CA VAL A 350 6.22 0.51 19.78
C VAL A 350 5.55 0.53 21.17
N PRO A 351 5.82 1.52 22.05
CA PRO A 351 5.20 1.57 23.37
C PRO A 351 3.67 1.66 23.33
N HIS A 352 3.10 2.26 22.28
CA HIS A 352 1.64 2.37 22.13
C HIS A 352 1.00 1.07 21.64
N ILE A 353 1.63 0.38 20.68
CA ILE A 353 1.09 -0.86 20.09
C ILE A 353 1.28 -2.09 21.01
N PHE A 354 2.45 -2.16 21.66
CA PHE A 354 2.86 -3.31 22.47
C PHE A 354 2.77 -3.06 23.96
N ARG A 355 2.07 -2.00 24.40
CA ARG A 355 1.98 -1.61 25.82
C ARG A 355 1.72 -2.79 26.75
N ASP A 356 0.68 -3.57 26.47
CA ASP A 356 0.27 -4.67 27.34
C ASP A 356 1.29 -5.83 27.30
N ASP A 357 1.94 -6.05 26.16
CA ASP A 357 2.96 -7.09 26.03
C ASP A 357 4.27 -6.69 26.69
N ILE A 358 4.63 -5.40 26.66
CA ILE A 358 5.76 -4.84 27.39
C ILE A 358 5.53 -4.99 28.91
N LEU A 359 4.35 -4.60 29.40
CA LEU A 359 4.01 -4.72 30.81
C LEU A 359 3.95 -6.18 31.29
N ALA A 360 3.66 -7.11 30.38
CA ALA A 360 3.63 -8.55 30.66
C ALA A 360 4.97 -9.27 30.41
N ASP A 361 6.06 -8.55 30.11
CA ASP A 361 7.37 -9.12 29.73
C ASP A 361 7.32 -10.10 28.54
N ARG A 362 6.38 -9.88 27.63
CA ARG A 362 6.19 -10.64 26.39
C ARG A 362 6.69 -9.91 25.15
N PHE A 363 7.26 -8.73 25.32
CA PHE A 363 7.81 -7.95 24.22
C PHE A 363 9.19 -7.39 24.57
N GLU A 364 10.13 -7.57 23.66
CA GLU A 364 11.46 -6.98 23.71
C GLU A 364 11.70 -6.20 22.41
N TRP A 365 12.37 -5.05 22.52
CA TRP A 365 12.86 -4.32 21.36
C TRP A 365 14.38 -4.18 21.46
N LEU A 366 15.07 -4.72 20.45
CA LEU A 366 16.50 -4.57 20.26
C LEU A 366 16.75 -3.51 19.18
N ALA A 367 17.16 -2.32 19.62
CA ALA A 367 17.52 -1.23 18.72
C ALA A 367 18.97 -1.39 18.26
N ILE A 368 19.18 -1.40 16.95
CA ILE A 368 20.50 -1.46 16.30
C ILE A 368 20.88 -0.06 15.84
N ALA A 369 22.09 0.37 16.13
CA ALA A 369 22.67 1.59 15.61
C ALA A 369 23.87 1.28 14.71
N PHE A 370 23.90 1.90 13.53
CA PHE A 370 25.03 1.80 12.61
C PHE A 370 25.87 3.08 12.67
N ASP A 371 27.19 2.93 12.66
CA ASP A 371 28.14 4.04 12.45
C ASP A 371 28.08 4.45 10.98
N LYS A 372 27.15 5.35 10.63
CA LYS A 372 26.90 5.81 9.26
C LYS A 372 28.09 6.59 8.67
N ASP A 373 28.97 7.11 9.52
CA ASP A 373 30.19 7.82 9.14
C ASP A 373 31.40 6.89 8.95
N ALA A 374 31.22 5.58 9.14
CA ALA A 374 32.30 4.62 8.96
C ALA A 374 32.70 4.49 7.49
N THR A 375 33.92 4.92 7.17
CA THR A 375 34.50 4.74 5.84
C THR A 375 34.71 3.25 5.52
N LYS A 376 34.70 2.89 4.23
CA LYS A 376 34.92 1.50 3.78
C LYS A 376 36.18 0.86 4.38
N PRO A 377 37.35 1.54 4.47
CA PRO A 377 38.53 0.97 5.14
C PRO A 377 38.29 0.70 6.63
N LYS A 378 37.60 1.59 7.35
CA LYS A 378 37.26 1.43 8.77
C LYS A 378 36.33 0.23 8.98
N VAL A 379 35.33 0.07 8.12
CA VAL A 379 34.42 -1.09 8.14
C VAL A 379 35.20 -2.39 7.89
N GLN A 380 36.04 -2.43 6.86
CA GLN A 380 36.86 -3.62 6.56
C GLN A 380 37.82 -3.97 7.70
N HIS A 381 38.45 -2.97 8.32
CA HIS A 381 39.29 -3.17 9.49
C HIS A 381 38.50 -3.76 10.67
N ARG A 382 37.33 -3.20 10.99
CA ARG A 382 36.43 -3.73 12.04
C ARG A 382 36.01 -5.18 11.77
N VAL A 383 35.66 -5.50 10.52
CA VAL A 383 35.34 -6.88 10.11
C VAL A 383 36.54 -7.81 10.27
N GLY A 384 37.76 -7.33 9.93
CA GLY A 384 38.99 -8.07 10.13
C GLY A 384 39.24 -8.39 11.60
N VAL A 385 39.19 -7.38 12.47
CA VAL A 385 39.34 -7.52 13.93
C VAL A 385 38.29 -8.50 14.48
N PHE A 386 37.03 -8.36 14.08
CA PHE A 386 35.96 -9.27 14.51
C PHE A 386 36.26 -10.72 14.11
N ARG A 387 36.65 -10.97 12.85
CA ARG A 387 36.99 -12.32 12.36
C ARG A 387 38.16 -12.91 13.12
N SER A 388 39.23 -12.14 13.32
CA SER A 388 40.40 -12.60 14.09
C SER A 388 40.03 -12.96 15.53
N ASN A 389 39.20 -12.14 16.19
CA ASN A 389 38.74 -12.42 17.55
C ASN A 389 37.86 -13.68 17.62
N LEU A 390 36.94 -13.84 16.66
CA LEU A 390 36.07 -15.02 16.59
C LEU A 390 36.87 -16.31 16.33
N GLU A 391 37.86 -16.25 15.43
CA GLU A 391 38.76 -17.38 15.17
C GLU A 391 39.60 -17.73 16.40
N GLN A 392 40.10 -16.72 17.11
CA GLN A 392 40.84 -16.94 18.35
C GLN A 392 39.94 -17.54 19.44
N PHE A 393 38.71 -17.04 19.59
CA PHE A 393 37.74 -17.57 20.53
C PHE A 393 37.40 -19.04 20.21
N ARG A 394 37.22 -19.37 18.92
CA ARG A 394 36.96 -20.74 18.45
C ARG A 394 38.05 -21.74 18.84
N LYS A 395 39.32 -21.31 18.93
CA LYS A 395 40.42 -22.18 19.41
C LYS A 395 40.22 -22.64 20.87
N SER A 396 39.42 -21.93 21.66
CA SER A 396 39.08 -22.36 23.03
C SER A 396 38.08 -23.51 23.07
N TYR A 397 37.44 -23.82 21.95
CA TYR A 397 36.44 -24.88 21.79
C TYR A 397 36.93 -26.02 20.87
N THR A 398 38.25 -26.12 20.69
CA THR A 398 38.86 -27.15 19.82
C THR A 398 38.54 -28.54 20.36
N GLY A 399 37.90 -29.39 19.54
CA GLY A 399 37.48 -30.74 19.93
C GLY A 399 35.98 -30.90 20.20
N GLN A 400 35.20 -29.82 20.15
CA GLN A 400 33.74 -29.87 20.18
C GLN A 400 33.19 -29.61 18.77
N GLU A 401 32.22 -30.42 18.32
CA GLU A 401 31.47 -30.16 17.09
C GLU A 401 30.44 -29.05 17.35
N ILE A 402 30.88 -27.80 17.24
CA ILE A 402 30.03 -26.61 17.34
C ILE A 402 29.85 -26.02 15.94
N SER A 403 28.60 -25.75 15.55
CA SER A 403 28.29 -25.10 14.28
C SER A 403 28.79 -23.65 14.26
N ASN A 404 28.96 -23.06 13.06
CA ASN A 404 29.36 -21.66 12.95
C ASN A 404 28.36 -20.70 13.61
N TRP A 405 27.08 -21.05 13.64
CA TRP A 405 26.04 -20.25 14.27
C TRP A 405 26.13 -20.27 15.79
N GLU A 406 26.21 -21.46 16.39
CA GLU A 406 26.36 -21.62 17.85
C GLU A 406 27.67 -20.98 18.34
N MET A 407 28.76 -21.09 17.57
CA MET A 407 30.03 -20.44 17.89
C MET A 407 29.89 -18.92 17.95
N LEU A 408 29.10 -18.34 17.02
CA LEU A 408 28.83 -16.91 16.99
C LEU A 408 27.98 -16.48 18.19
N GLU A 409 26.95 -17.25 18.54
CA GLU A 409 26.09 -17.00 19.69
C GLU A 409 26.90 -16.98 20.99
N LEU A 410 27.72 -18.02 21.23
CA LEU A 410 28.62 -18.10 22.39
C LEU A 410 29.62 -16.94 22.44
N PHE A 411 30.20 -16.56 21.29
CA PHE A 411 31.13 -15.44 21.22
C PHE A 411 30.47 -14.11 21.58
N VAL A 412 29.25 -13.89 21.08
CA VAL A 412 28.47 -12.69 21.36
C VAL A 412 28.06 -12.67 22.83
N GLU A 413 27.51 -13.75 23.37
CA GLU A 413 27.14 -13.85 24.79
C GLU A 413 28.31 -13.56 25.71
N HIS A 414 29.50 -14.12 25.42
CA HIS A 414 30.71 -13.86 26.20
C HIS A 414 31.17 -12.39 26.14
N SER A 415 30.84 -11.71 25.05
CA SER A 415 31.21 -10.31 24.81
C SER A 415 30.12 -9.32 25.25
N MET A 416 28.91 -9.79 25.57
CA MET A 416 27.80 -8.95 26.01
C MET A 416 28.09 -8.43 27.42
N LYS A 417 27.99 -7.11 27.57
CA LYS A 417 27.98 -6.45 28.87
C LYS A 417 26.59 -5.89 29.12
N PRO A 418 26.10 -5.88 30.38
CA PRO A 418 24.90 -5.13 30.71
C PRO A 418 25.06 -3.70 30.21
N ALA A 419 24.01 -3.15 29.59
CA ALA A 419 23.94 -1.72 29.38
C ALA A 419 23.99 -1.09 30.77
N THR A 420 25.11 -0.44 31.11
CA THR A 420 25.29 0.17 32.44
C THR A 420 24.18 1.18 32.66
N SER A 421 23.46 1.00 33.77
CA SER A 421 22.35 1.83 34.26
C SER A 421 22.74 3.27 34.47
#